data_AF-A0A2Z6S7Z7-F1
#
_entry.id   AF-A0A2Z6S7Z7-F1
#
_cell.length_a   1.000
_cell.length_b   1.000
_cell.length_c   1.000
_cell.angle_alpha   90.00
_cell.angle_beta   90.00
_cell.angle_gamma   90.00
#
_symmetry.space_group_name_H-M   'P 1'
#
loop_
_entity.id
_entity.type
_entity.pdbx_description
1 polymer ?
#
loop_
_entity_poly.entity_id
_entity_poly.type
_entity_poly.pdbx_seq_one_letter_code
_entity_poly.pdbx_strand_id
1 'polypeptide(L)'
;MITNYYDKDIIYWKKNIRLESEDDNITKKWLQIIILTLTIFQNNSKINLIIENSIVSEILHFQELNSRRKLDNDHYLELNYIISYIENHNLQIDIRDKGEDPDYTEIINNLETENESIMKRDENIEAIHIDDETLKINEYNIYWNNNLVKWAYRRWCKIISQAKWKHELLHCKLIEDLFINNYKDEFDWKISLEFISNRNQCRKTVCNTQDSHDRSYKIKNFLMILPTYKLLYDRETNKIKTPICPRCEEGEETWDHIWTCNQNELNIKDVIENTIIKIEKKYTTKSQRDETEEINSHQTDDDELAIIFDNIESFNEIKVEFVLFLDNKSVILPNKKRYWELLRGIYNKNLNNLGNNKKGSKAITRKIWELCYDNMKKEIWHKRTERTIEIEKAEGITRGDKRKRKREDKKSIEPKNNKKQKNIKNIEKTIKQDQSQIIKLVTYERSIGRSLDTGKKDERWNTIQKLIPLDR
;
A
#
# COMPACT_ATOMS: atom_id res chain seq x y z
N MET A 1 -11.89 -33.06 25.82
CA MET A 1 -12.37 -34.00 26.86
C MET A 1 -12.46 -33.21 28.16
N ILE A 2 -13.52 -33.39 28.94
CA ILE A 2 -13.70 -32.73 30.24
C ILE A 2 -13.48 -33.79 31.32
N THR A 3 -12.41 -33.69 32.10
CA THR A 3 -12.13 -34.62 33.21
C THR A 3 -11.84 -33.84 34.48
N ASN A 4 -12.65 -34.01 35.52
CA ASN A 4 -12.35 -33.52 36.86
C ASN A 4 -12.10 -34.73 37.76
N TYR A 5 -10.84 -34.93 38.17
CA TYR A 5 -10.35 -36.23 38.63
C TYR A 5 -10.30 -36.36 40.15
N TYR A 6 -11.38 -36.03 40.84
CA TYR A 6 -11.55 -36.34 42.27
C TYR A 6 -13.04 -36.55 42.62
N ASP A 7 -13.65 -37.63 42.12
CA ASP A 7 -14.58 -38.50 42.87
C ASP A 7 -15.16 -39.63 42.00
N LYS A 8 -15.53 -40.75 42.64
CA LYS A 8 -15.77 -42.08 42.05
C LYS A 8 -17.04 -42.27 41.20
N ASP A 9 -17.76 -41.21 40.89
CA ASP A 9 -18.96 -41.25 40.03
C ASP A 9 -18.67 -40.59 38.68
N ILE A 10 -18.00 -41.32 37.78
CA ILE A 10 -17.52 -40.76 36.50
C ILE A 10 -18.65 -40.75 35.46
N ILE A 11 -18.99 -39.56 34.98
CA ILE A 11 -19.78 -39.39 33.75
C ILE A 11 -18.80 -39.12 32.61
N TYR A 12 -18.59 -40.10 31.73
CA TYR A 12 -17.89 -39.89 30.46
C TYR A 12 -18.82 -39.16 29.49
N TRP A 13 -18.63 -37.85 29.33
CA TRP A 13 -19.35 -37.09 28.30
C TRP A 13 -18.51 -37.03 27.02
N LYS A 14 -18.93 -37.80 26.01
CA LYS A 14 -18.35 -37.82 24.67
C LYS A 14 -19.41 -37.31 23.68
N LYS A 15 -19.15 -36.19 23.02
CA LYS A 15 -20.01 -35.66 21.96
C LYS A 15 -19.17 -35.21 20.78
N ASN A 16 -19.52 -35.68 19.59
CA ASN A 16 -18.95 -35.20 18.33
C ASN A 16 -19.77 -34.00 17.88
N ILE A 17 -19.10 -32.90 17.58
CA ILE A 17 -19.74 -31.64 17.17
C ILE A 17 -19.04 -31.17 15.90
N ARG A 18 -19.82 -30.77 14.91
CA ARG A 18 -19.31 -30.08 13.73
C ARG A 18 -19.43 -28.58 13.97
N LEU A 19 -18.32 -27.86 13.86
CA LEU A 19 -18.35 -26.41 13.95
C LEU A 19 -18.58 -25.82 12.56
N GLU A 20 -19.70 -25.12 12.38
CA GLU A 20 -19.94 -24.31 11.19
C GLU A 20 -19.35 -22.91 11.42
N SER A 21 -18.26 -22.62 10.71
CA SER A 21 -17.61 -21.30 10.71
C SER A 21 -17.40 -20.89 9.27
N GLU A 22 -17.78 -19.66 8.92
CA GLU A 22 -17.45 -19.02 7.64
C GLU A 22 -15.92 -18.77 7.50
N ASP A 23 -15.18 -18.80 8.61
CA ASP A 23 -13.74 -18.57 8.69
C ASP A 23 -12.96 -19.88 8.67
N ASP A 24 -12.00 -20.00 7.76
CA ASP A 24 -11.09 -21.15 7.62
C ASP A 24 -9.92 -21.15 8.62
N ASN A 25 -9.82 -20.13 9.49
CA ASN A 25 -8.76 -20.02 10.48
C ASN A 25 -8.84 -21.16 11.53
N ILE A 26 -7.88 -22.09 11.45
CA ILE A 26 -7.79 -23.27 12.33
C ILE A 26 -7.69 -22.87 13.81
N THR A 27 -6.87 -21.87 14.15
CA THR A 27 -6.74 -21.40 15.53
C THR A 27 -8.07 -20.88 16.07
N LYS A 28 -8.78 -20.09 15.27
CA LYS A 28 -10.09 -19.55 15.70
C LYS A 28 -11.07 -20.67 16.03
N LYS A 29 -11.12 -21.72 15.20
CA LYS A 29 -11.97 -22.90 15.45
C LYS A 29 -11.58 -23.60 16.76
N TRP A 30 -10.29 -23.75 17.05
CA TRP A 30 -9.82 -24.29 18.33
C TRP A 30 -10.25 -23.45 19.52
N LEU A 31 -10.11 -22.13 19.46
CA LEU A 31 -10.54 -21.23 20.52
C LEU A 31 -12.06 -21.29 20.74
N GLN A 32 -12.85 -21.36 19.67
CA GLN A 32 -14.31 -21.54 19.73
C GLN A 32 -14.70 -22.88 20.39
N ILE A 33 -13.97 -23.97 20.11
CA ILE A 33 -14.16 -25.26 20.78
C ILE A 33 -13.83 -25.16 22.28
N ILE A 34 -12.77 -24.43 22.64
CA ILE A 34 -12.43 -24.19 24.05
C ILE A 34 -13.57 -23.43 24.73
N ILE A 35 -14.12 -22.39 24.11
CA ILE A 35 -15.26 -21.64 24.64
C ILE A 35 -16.45 -22.57 24.93
N LEU A 36 -16.87 -23.39 23.95
CA LEU A 36 -17.95 -24.35 24.14
C LEU A 36 -17.65 -25.32 25.29
N THR A 37 -16.42 -25.80 25.37
CA THR A 37 -15.97 -26.71 26.43
C THR A 37 -16.09 -26.04 27.80
N LEU A 38 -15.68 -24.77 27.94
CA LEU A 38 -15.76 -24.01 29.19
C LEU A 38 -17.20 -23.77 29.65
N THR A 39 -18.13 -23.54 28.70
CA THR A 39 -19.55 -23.30 29.04
C THR A 39 -20.27 -24.50 29.65
N ILE A 40 -19.73 -25.71 29.51
CA ILE A 40 -20.33 -26.93 30.06
C ILE A 40 -20.00 -27.08 31.56
N PHE A 41 -18.93 -26.44 32.05
CA PHE A 41 -18.47 -26.61 33.41
C PHE A 41 -19.17 -25.72 34.43
N GLN A 42 -19.32 -26.24 35.66
CA GLN A 42 -19.86 -25.50 36.80
C GLN A 42 -18.81 -24.57 37.43
N ASN A 43 -19.28 -23.54 38.15
CA ASN A 43 -18.43 -22.59 38.87
C ASN A 43 -17.45 -23.30 39.83
N ASN A 44 -16.25 -22.74 40.02
CA ASN A 44 -15.18 -23.27 40.88
C ASN A 44 -14.64 -24.67 40.48
N SER A 45 -14.77 -25.07 39.23
CA SER A 45 -14.21 -26.34 38.74
C SER A 45 -12.69 -26.23 38.49
N LYS A 46 -11.99 -27.35 38.67
CA LYS A 46 -10.61 -27.54 38.19
C LYS A 46 -10.65 -28.24 36.84
N ILE A 47 -9.99 -27.66 35.84
CA ILE A 47 -10.03 -28.12 34.45
C ILE A 47 -8.61 -28.29 33.96
N ASN A 48 -8.28 -29.48 33.46
CA ASN A 48 -7.05 -29.72 32.72
C ASN A 48 -7.36 -29.67 31.22
N LEU A 49 -6.80 -28.69 30.52
CA LEU A 49 -6.92 -28.55 29.07
C LEU A 49 -5.62 -28.99 28.40
N ILE A 50 -5.66 -30.12 27.72
CA ILE A 50 -4.54 -30.64 26.91
C ILE A 50 -4.84 -30.32 25.45
N ILE A 51 -4.07 -29.40 24.88
CA ILE A 51 -4.29 -28.87 23.52
C ILE A 51 -2.95 -28.70 22.80
N GLU A 52 -2.98 -28.32 21.51
CA GLU A 52 -1.75 -28.10 20.74
C GLU A 52 -0.95 -26.90 21.25
N ASN A 53 0.37 -27.04 21.33
CA ASN A 53 1.30 -25.99 21.76
C ASN A 53 1.09 -24.62 21.10
N SER A 54 0.72 -24.59 19.82
CA SER A 54 0.42 -23.34 19.10
C SER A 54 -0.71 -22.54 19.76
N ILE A 55 -1.77 -23.21 20.18
CA ILE A 55 -2.93 -22.62 20.85
C ILE A 55 -2.60 -22.27 22.30
N VAL A 56 -1.86 -23.14 23.00
CA VAL A 56 -1.37 -22.86 24.37
C VAL A 56 -0.56 -21.56 24.39
N SER A 57 0.41 -21.45 23.49
CA SER A 57 1.28 -20.29 23.36
C SER A 57 0.48 -19.02 23.09
N GLU A 58 -0.59 -19.10 22.29
CA GLU A 58 -1.44 -17.97 21.95
C GLU A 58 -2.27 -17.46 23.15
N ILE A 59 -2.86 -18.36 23.94
CA ILE A 59 -3.61 -18.01 25.15
C ILE A 59 -2.69 -17.39 26.20
N LEU A 60 -1.57 -18.05 26.51
CA LEU A 60 -0.60 -17.58 27.49
C LEU A 60 -0.01 -16.22 27.09
N HIS A 61 0.39 -16.09 25.82
CA HIS A 61 0.89 -14.82 25.31
C HIS A 61 -0.14 -13.70 25.46
N PHE A 62 -1.41 -13.96 25.13
CA PHE A 62 -2.46 -12.95 25.25
C PHE A 62 -2.70 -12.50 26.70
N GLN A 63 -2.58 -13.39 27.70
CA GLN A 63 -2.67 -13.01 29.12
C GLN A 63 -1.58 -12.01 29.52
N GLU A 64 -0.35 -12.18 29.02
CA GLU A 64 0.79 -11.29 29.29
C GLU A 64 0.68 -9.92 28.59
N LEU A 65 -0.16 -9.80 27.54
CA LEU A 65 -0.32 -8.55 26.82
C LEU A 65 -1.05 -7.49 27.65
N ASN A 66 -0.56 -6.25 27.57
CA ASN A 66 -1.31 -5.11 28.08
C ASN A 66 -2.61 -4.88 27.28
N SER A 67 -3.58 -4.18 27.89
CA SER A 67 -4.89 -3.89 27.30
C SER A 67 -4.81 -3.33 25.87
N ARG A 68 -3.83 -2.44 25.63
CA ARG A 68 -3.62 -1.81 24.33
C ARG A 68 -3.10 -2.78 23.26
N ARG A 69 -2.27 -3.77 23.62
CA ARG A 69 -1.74 -4.80 22.71
C ARG A 69 -2.71 -5.94 22.49
N LYS A 70 -3.57 -6.27 23.47
CA LYS A 70 -4.65 -7.24 23.29
C LYS A 70 -5.55 -6.89 22.10
N LEU A 71 -5.86 -5.60 21.94
CA LEU A 71 -6.62 -5.08 20.78
C LEU A 71 -5.95 -5.32 19.42
N ASP A 72 -4.66 -5.65 19.36
CA ASP A 72 -3.93 -5.91 18.11
C ASP A 72 -3.93 -7.41 17.75
N ASN A 73 -4.52 -8.28 18.58
CA ASN A 73 -4.58 -9.73 18.34
C ASN A 73 -5.72 -10.09 17.35
N ASP A 74 -5.45 -11.04 16.46
CA ASP A 74 -6.41 -11.46 15.42
C ASP A 74 -7.60 -12.25 16.00
N HIS A 75 -7.46 -12.87 17.18
CA HIS A 75 -8.51 -13.62 17.91
C HIS A 75 -8.92 -12.94 19.22
N TYR A 76 -8.93 -11.59 19.20
CA TYR A 76 -9.21 -10.78 20.39
C TYR A 76 -10.54 -11.15 21.06
N LEU A 77 -11.62 -11.39 20.30
CA LEU A 77 -12.93 -11.71 20.87
C LEU A 77 -12.91 -13.03 21.64
N GLU A 78 -12.41 -14.10 21.01
CA GLU A 78 -12.39 -15.44 21.58
C GLU A 78 -11.48 -15.51 22.81
N LEU A 79 -10.27 -14.95 22.70
CA LEU A 79 -9.29 -14.97 23.80
C LEU A 79 -9.76 -14.13 24.99
N ASN A 80 -10.36 -12.97 24.72
CA ASN A 80 -10.93 -12.15 25.78
C ASN A 80 -12.09 -12.90 26.45
N TYR A 81 -12.97 -13.55 25.66
CA TYR A 81 -14.07 -14.39 26.17
C TYR A 81 -13.57 -15.46 27.13
N ILE A 82 -12.60 -16.25 26.69
CA ILE A 82 -12.00 -17.32 27.48
C ILE A 82 -11.48 -16.77 28.82
N ILE A 83 -10.69 -15.71 28.80
CA ILE A 83 -10.07 -15.17 30.02
C ILE A 83 -11.12 -14.63 30.98
N SER A 84 -12.07 -13.81 30.51
CA SER A 84 -13.08 -13.27 31.42
C SER A 84 -14.03 -14.35 31.92
N TYR A 85 -14.30 -15.39 31.13
CA TYR A 85 -15.10 -16.54 31.60
C TYR A 85 -14.38 -17.27 32.75
N ILE A 86 -13.07 -17.51 32.60
CA ILE A 86 -12.23 -18.13 33.64
C ILE A 86 -12.26 -17.31 34.93
N GLU A 87 -12.09 -15.99 34.81
CA GLU A 87 -12.09 -15.05 35.94
C GLU A 87 -13.46 -15.01 36.63
N ASN A 88 -14.55 -14.85 35.86
CA ASN A 88 -15.91 -14.70 36.39
C ASN A 88 -16.45 -15.98 37.05
N HIS A 89 -16.05 -17.15 36.56
CA HIS A 89 -16.47 -18.45 37.10
C HIS A 89 -15.46 -19.06 38.08
N ASN A 90 -14.37 -18.34 38.38
CA ASN A 90 -13.29 -18.73 39.28
C ASN A 90 -12.77 -20.15 38.96
N LEU A 91 -12.52 -20.41 37.68
CA LEU A 91 -12.07 -21.71 37.19
C LEU A 91 -10.55 -21.83 37.37
N GLN A 92 -10.09 -22.97 37.89
CA GLN A 92 -8.68 -23.30 37.91
C GLN A 92 -8.34 -24.09 36.66
N ILE A 93 -7.71 -23.43 35.68
CA ILE A 93 -7.33 -24.07 34.41
C ILE A 93 -5.84 -24.36 34.38
N ASP A 94 -5.49 -25.62 34.15
CA ASP A 94 -4.14 -26.06 33.82
C ASP A 94 -4.09 -26.34 32.31
N ILE A 95 -3.37 -25.52 31.55
CA ILE A 95 -3.23 -25.63 30.09
C ILE A 95 -1.90 -26.29 29.79
N ARG A 96 -1.91 -27.46 29.15
CA ARG A 96 -0.72 -28.25 28.82
C ARG A 96 -0.65 -28.57 27.33
N ASP A 97 0.56 -28.71 26.82
CA ASP A 97 0.77 -29.22 25.47
C ASP A 97 0.50 -30.73 25.41
N LYS A 98 -0.06 -31.18 24.28
CA LYS A 98 -0.30 -32.60 24.00
C LYS A 98 0.98 -33.46 24.03
N GLY A 99 2.14 -32.87 23.77
CA GLY A 99 3.43 -33.57 23.76
C GLY A 99 4.13 -33.67 25.13
N GLU A 100 3.66 -32.95 26.14
CA GLU A 100 4.34 -32.85 27.44
C GLU A 100 3.89 -33.89 28.46
N ASP A 101 2.73 -34.52 28.25
CA ASP A 101 2.10 -35.41 29.25
C ASP A 101 1.94 -36.86 28.71
N PRO A 102 2.90 -37.76 28.99
CA PRO A 102 2.89 -39.13 28.46
C PRO A 102 1.66 -39.92 28.91
N ASP A 103 1.08 -39.58 30.07
CA ASP A 103 -0.07 -40.28 30.67
C ASP A 103 -1.33 -40.19 29.81
N TYR A 104 -1.45 -39.18 28.95
CA TYR A 104 -2.61 -38.97 28.09
C TYR A 104 -2.36 -39.36 26.62
N THR A 105 -1.13 -39.75 26.26
CA THR A 105 -0.73 -39.96 24.86
C THR A 105 -1.52 -41.10 24.21
N GLU A 106 -1.74 -42.20 24.92
CA GLU A 106 -2.51 -43.35 24.44
C GLU A 106 -4.00 -42.99 24.23
N ILE A 107 -4.58 -42.24 25.16
CA ILE A 107 -5.98 -41.78 25.07
C ILE A 107 -6.15 -40.83 23.88
N ILE A 108 -5.22 -39.89 23.67
CA ILE A 108 -5.25 -38.94 22.55
C ILE A 108 -5.17 -39.67 21.21
N ASN A 109 -4.22 -40.59 21.05
CA ASN A 109 -4.04 -41.35 19.80
C ASN A 109 -5.27 -42.22 19.46
N ASN A 110 -5.89 -42.84 20.47
CA ASN A 110 -7.13 -43.60 20.29
C ASN A 110 -8.29 -42.71 19.84
N LEU A 111 -8.40 -41.48 20.36
CA LEU A 111 -9.44 -40.53 19.95
C LEU A 111 -9.21 -39.98 18.53
N GLU A 112 -7.96 -39.74 18.12
CA GLU A 112 -7.63 -39.28 16.78
C GLU A 112 -7.99 -40.34 15.72
N THR A 113 -7.60 -41.60 15.96
CA THR A 113 -7.92 -42.72 15.06
C THR A 113 -9.43 -42.97 14.94
N GLU A 114 -10.18 -42.83 16.04
CA GLU A 114 -11.64 -42.89 15.99
C GLU A 114 -12.25 -41.71 15.22
N ASN A 115 -11.79 -40.48 15.43
CA ASN A 115 -12.26 -39.30 14.69
C ASN A 115 -12.04 -39.44 13.18
N GLU A 116 -10.88 -39.93 12.74
CA GLU A 116 -10.63 -40.23 11.33
C GLU A 116 -11.61 -41.26 10.76
N SER A 117 -12.02 -42.24 11.57
CA SER A 117 -12.99 -43.25 11.16
C SER A 117 -14.41 -42.68 11.01
N ILE A 118 -14.79 -41.74 11.89
CA ILE A 118 -16.09 -41.04 11.85
C ILE A 118 -16.16 -40.08 10.66
N MET A 119 -15.08 -39.33 10.40
CA MET A 119 -14.98 -38.44 9.23
C MET A 119 -15.13 -39.19 7.90
N LYS A 120 -14.75 -40.48 7.85
CA LYS A 120 -14.91 -41.34 6.66
C LYS A 120 -16.31 -41.91 6.48
N ARG A 121 -17.15 -41.92 7.53
CA ARG A 121 -18.47 -42.58 7.53
C ARG A 121 -19.64 -41.65 7.20
N ASP A 122 -19.39 -40.35 7.00
CA ASP A 122 -20.41 -39.33 6.66
C ASP A 122 -21.64 -39.37 7.59
N GLU A 123 -21.39 -39.59 8.90
CA GLU A 123 -22.44 -39.62 9.92
C GLU A 123 -23.06 -38.21 10.08
N ASN A 124 -24.37 -38.13 10.31
CA ASN A 124 -25.07 -36.85 10.56
C ASN A 124 -24.65 -36.27 11.92
N ILE A 125 -23.58 -35.47 11.92
CA ILE A 125 -23.07 -34.76 13.10
C ILE A 125 -23.81 -33.44 13.26
N GLU A 126 -24.25 -33.14 14.48
CA GLU A 126 -24.89 -31.87 14.83
C GLU A 126 -23.93 -30.70 14.59
N ALA A 127 -24.38 -29.72 13.81
CA ALA A 127 -23.64 -28.51 13.51
C ALA A 127 -23.95 -27.43 14.55
N ILE A 128 -22.90 -26.85 15.14
CA ILE A 128 -22.99 -25.71 16.05
C ILE A 128 -22.32 -24.51 15.40
N HIS A 129 -23.06 -23.40 15.39
CA HIS A 129 -22.59 -22.09 14.99
C HIS A 129 -22.52 -21.19 16.23
N ILE A 130 -21.36 -20.61 16.50
CA ILE A 130 -21.19 -19.61 17.56
C ILE A 130 -21.37 -18.23 16.94
N ASP A 131 -22.40 -17.51 17.39
CA ASP A 131 -22.57 -16.12 16.98
C ASP A 131 -21.59 -15.23 17.74
N ASP A 132 -20.73 -14.49 17.02
CA ASP A 132 -19.73 -13.58 17.59
C ASP A 132 -20.35 -12.54 18.52
N GLU A 133 -21.62 -12.18 18.30
CA GLU A 133 -22.39 -11.29 19.17
C GLU A 133 -22.51 -11.82 20.61
N THR A 134 -22.49 -13.14 20.80
CA THR A 134 -22.55 -13.79 22.11
C THR A 134 -21.22 -13.75 22.88
N LEU A 135 -20.11 -13.52 22.18
CA LEU A 135 -18.76 -13.49 22.76
C LEU A 135 -18.40 -12.11 23.35
N LYS A 136 -19.36 -11.20 23.42
CA LYS A 136 -19.19 -9.85 23.96
C LYS A 136 -19.10 -9.86 25.48
N ILE A 137 -17.96 -9.45 26.01
CA ILE A 137 -17.78 -9.27 27.46
C ILE A 137 -17.82 -7.79 27.85
N ASN A 138 -17.22 -6.93 27.02
CA ASN A 138 -17.06 -5.53 27.36
C ASN A 138 -18.33 -4.75 27.00
N GLU A 139 -18.73 -3.81 27.86
CA GLU A 139 -19.82 -2.87 27.56
C GLU A 139 -19.51 -2.02 26.31
N TYR A 140 -18.24 -1.74 26.06
CA TYR A 140 -17.76 -0.88 24.99
C TYR A 140 -17.12 -1.69 23.85
N ASN A 141 -17.92 -2.46 23.13
CA ASN A 141 -17.48 -3.11 21.88
C ASN A 141 -17.43 -2.10 20.73
N ILE A 142 -16.49 -2.31 19.81
CA ILE A 142 -16.28 -1.42 18.66
C ILE A 142 -17.12 -1.90 17.49
N TYR A 143 -17.91 -0.99 16.92
CA TYR A 143 -18.72 -1.25 15.73
C TYR A 143 -18.33 -0.32 14.59
N TRP A 144 -18.53 -0.81 13.38
CA TRP A 144 -18.40 -0.04 12.15
C TRP A 144 -19.54 -0.37 11.21
N ASN A 145 -20.31 0.65 10.80
CA ASN A 145 -21.53 0.47 10.00
C ASN A 145 -22.45 -0.60 10.60
N ASN A 146 -22.64 -0.56 11.92
CA ASN A 146 -23.43 -1.52 12.72
C ASN A 146 -22.88 -2.96 12.76
N ASN A 147 -21.70 -3.22 12.21
CA ASN A 147 -21.04 -4.52 12.30
C ASN A 147 -19.98 -4.51 13.40
N LEU A 148 -19.94 -5.56 14.22
CA LEU A 148 -18.91 -5.76 15.24
C LEU A 148 -17.52 -5.87 14.60
N VAL A 149 -16.55 -5.14 15.12
CA VAL A 149 -15.14 -5.28 14.71
C VAL A 149 -14.53 -6.47 15.46
N LYS A 150 -14.34 -7.57 14.73
CA LYS A 150 -14.05 -8.88 15.32
C LYS A 150 -12.58 -9.11 15.71
N TRP A 151 -11.64 -8.35 15.17
CA TRP A 151 -10.21 -8.66 15.26
C TRP A 151 -9.29 -7.45 15.09
N ALA A 152 -8.04 -7.59 15.56
CA ALA A 152 -6.90 -6.68 15.47
C ALA A 152 -7.25 -5.22 15.07
N TYR A 153 -7.90 -4.50 15.99
CA TYR A 153 -8.53 -3.21 15.76
C TYR A 153 -7.63 -2.20 15.05
N ARG A 154 -6.34 -2.12 15.40
CA ARG A 154 -5.42 -1.18 14.73
C ARG A 154 -5.09 -1.60 13.31
N ARG A 155 -4.93 -2.90 13.06
CA ARG A 155 -4.73 -3.43 11.71
C ARG A 155 -5.98 -3.16 10.87
N TRP A 156 -7.15 -3.42 11.43
CA TRP A 156 -8.45 -3.10 10.84
C TRP A 156 -8.58 -1.60 10.51
N CYS A 157 -8.32 -0.70 11.47
CA CYS A 157 -8.33 0.75 11.25
C CYS A 157 -7.38 1.19 10.14
N LYS A 158 -6.19 0.58 10.11
CA LYS A 158 -5.17 0.86 9.09
C LYS A 158 -5.64 0.42 7.71
N ILE A 159 -6.30 -0.74 7.61
CA ILE A 159 -6.88 -1.22 6.36
C ILE A 159 -7.94 -0.24 5.84
N ILE A 160 -8.85 0.23 6.70
CA ILE A 160 -9.87 1.20 6.31
C ILE A 160 -9.25 2.53 5.87
N SER A 161 -8.27 3.03 6.62
CA SER A 161 -7.55 4.26 6.27
C SER A 161 -6.85 4.13 4.91
N GLN A 162 -6.23 2.97 4.65
CA GLN A 162 -5.59 2.69 3.37
C GLN A 162 -6.60 2.58 2.22
N ALA A 163 -7.73 1.91 2.43
CA ALA A 163 -8.81 1.85 1.45
C ALA A 163 -9.34 3.24 1.12
N LYS A 164 -9.48 4.11 2.13
CA LYS A 164 -9.88 5.51 1.95
C LYS A 164 -8.87 6.29 1.12
N TRP A 165 -7.57 6.19 1.43
CA TRP A 165 -6.54 6.88 0.65
C TRP A 165 -6.41 6.35 -0.77
N LYS A 166 -6.49 5.03 -0.97
CA LYS A 166 -6.53 4.40 -2.30
C LYS A 166 -7.70 4.97 -3.11
N HIS A 167 -8.87 5.05 -2.48
CA HIS A 167 -10.07 5.65 -3.07
C HIS A 167 -9.85 7.13 -3.44
N GLU A 168 -9.35 7.96 -2.53
CA GLU A 168 -9.06 9.37 -2.80
C GLU A 168 -8.08 9.54 -3.97
N LEU A 169 -7.06 8.68 -4.05
CA LEU A 169 -6.08 8.68 -5.13
C LEU A 169 -6.72 8.35 -6.49
N LEU A 170 -7.55 7.30 -6.56
CA LEU A 170 -8.25 6.88 -7.79
C LEU A 170 -9.17 7.96 -8.36
N HIS A 171 -9.72 8.82 -7.50
CA HIS A 171 -10.60 9.92 -7.90
C HIS A 171 -9.90 11.28 -7.97
N CYS A 172 -8.58 11.33 -7.77
CA CYS A 172 -7.81 12.55 -7.91
C CYS A 172 -7.71 12.94 -9.39
N LYS A 173 -8.24 14.12 -9.74
CA LYS A 173 -8.24 14.65 -11.12
C LYS A 173 -6.84 14.82 -11.71
N LEU A 174 -5.82 15.05 -10.88
CA LEU A 174 -4.45 15.32 -11.31
C LEU A 174 -3.74 14.08 -11.90
N ILE A 175 -4.24 12.89 -11.61
CA ILE A 175 -3.67 11.60 -12.02
C ILE A 175 -4.75 10.70 -12.64
N GLU A 176 -5.87 11.31 -13.03
CA GLU A 176 -7.01 10.59 -13.62
C GLU A 176 -6.58 9.87 -14.91
N ASP A 177 -5.69 10.49 -15.69
CA ASP A 177 -5.11 9.95 -16.91
C ASP A 177 -4.39 8.61 -16.70
N LEU A 178 -3.74 8.41 -15.55
CA LEU A 178 -3.09 7.14 -15.20
C LEU A 178 -4.10 6.03 -14.87
N PHE A 179 -5.34 6.39 -14.53
CA PHE A 179 -6.37 5.43 -14.12
C PHE A 179 -7.43 5.13 -15.19
N ILE A 180 -7.59 5.97 -16.21
CA ILE A 180 -8.58 5.76 -17.29
C ILE A 180 -8.41 4.38 -17.94
N ASN A 181 -7.17 3.99 -18.25
CA ASN A 181 -6.85 2.71 -18.88
C ASN A 181 -6.26 1.69 -17.90
N ASN A 182 -6.49 1.84 -16.59
CA ASN A 182 -5.88 0.98 -15.57
C ASN A 182 -6.24 -0.50 -15.71
N TYR A 183 -7.35 -0.83 -16.38
CA TYR A 183 -7.77 -2.20 -16.69
C TYR A 183 -6.75 -2.94 -17.58
N LYS A 184 -5.91 -2.22 -18.33
CA LYS A 184 -4.77 -2.79 -19.08
C LYS A 184 -3.68 -3.33 -18.17
N ASP A 185 -3.68 -2.92 -16.89
CA ASP A 185 -2.81 -3.41 -15.84
C ASP A 185 -1.32 -3.30 -16.17
N GLU A 186 -0.87 -2.24 -16.82
CA GLU A 186 0.55 -2.08 -17.19
C GLU A 186 1.43 -1.65 -16.01
N PHE A 187 0.87 -0.99 -15.00
CA PHE A 187 1.66 -0.35 -13.93
C PHE A 187 1.80 -1.22 -12.69
N ASP A 188 3.03 -1.35 -12.20
CA ASP A 188 3.29 -1.86 -10.87
C ASP A 188 3.14 -0.73 -9.84
N TRP A 189 1.92 -0.57 -9.32
CA TRP A 189 1.61 0.46 -8.33
C TRP A 189 2.35 0.27 -7.01
N LYS A 190 2.77 -0.96 -6.66
CA LYS A 190 3.52 -1.22 -5.44
C LYS A 190 4.92 -0.64 -5.55
N ILE A 191 5.63 -0.94 -6.63
CA ILE A 191 6.96 -0.36 -6.91
C ILE A 191 6.85 1.16 -7.10
N SER A 192 5.85 1.61 -7.87
CA SER A 192 5.65 3.05 -8.13
C SER A 192 5.43 3.84 -6.84
N LEU A 193 4.53 3.39 -5.95
CA LEU A 193 4.25 4.10 -4.69
C LEU A 193 5.41 3.97 -3.70
N GLU A 194 6.13 2.85 -3.68
CA GLU A 194 7.36 2.70 -2.90
C GLU A 194 8.40 3.73 -3.34
N PHE A 195 8.60 3.89 -4.65
CA PHE A 195 9.53 4.87 -5.24
C PHE A 195 9.11 6.31 -4.96
N ILE A 196 7.84 6.67 -5.24
CA ILE A 196 7.31 8.03 -5.03
C ILE A 196 7.38 8.43 -3.55
N SER A 197 7.14 7.47 -2.65
CA SER A 197 7.26 7.68 -1.21
C SER A 197 8.69 7.52 -0.69
N ASN A 198 9.69 7.43 -1.57
CA ASN A 198 11.12 7.31 -1.26
C ASN A 198 11.49 6.15 -0.30
N ARG A 199 10.62 5.14 -0.22
CA ARG A 199 10.82 3.97 0.65
C ARG A 199 11.83 2.97 0.09
N ASN A 200 12.23 3.14 -1.16
CA ASN A 200 13.31 2.38 -1.78
C ASN A 200 14.71 2.82 -1.30
N GLN A 201 14.86 4.03 -0.74
CA GLN A 201 16.14 4.58 -0.31
C GLN A 201 16.25 4.75 1.21
N CYS A 202 15.14 5.04 1.92
CA CYS A 202 15.17 5.27 3.36
C CYS A 202 14.58 4.10 4.17
N ARG A 203 15.27 3.71 5.25
CA ARG A 203 14.72 2.82 6.28
C ARG A 203 13.47 3.47 6.90
N LYS A 204 12.47 2.65 7.26
CA LYS A 204 11.13 3.08 7.71
C LYS A 204 11.09 4.10 8.86
N THR A 205 12.19 4.28 9.58
CA THR A 205 12.28 5.07 10.82
C THR A 205 13.19 6.31 10.73
N VAL A 206 13.81 6.59 9.57
CA VAL A 206 14.74 7.72 9.42
C VAL A 206 14.16 8.72 8.42
N CYS A 207 14.05 9.98 8.82
CA CYS A 207 13.69 11.08 7.94
C CYS A 207 14.73 12.18 8.13
N ASN A 208 15.42 12.56 7.06
CA ASN A 208 16.30 13.73 7.04
C ASN A 208 15.73 14.78 6.08
N THR A 209 16.32 15.98 6.10
CA THR A 209 15.86 17.10 5.26
C THR A 209 15.88 16.75 3.77
N GLN A 210 16.89 15.99 3.33
CA GLN A 210 17.04 15.57 1.94
C GLN A 210 15.91 14.61 1.51
N ASP A 211 15.61 13.58 2.31
CA ASP A 211 14.47 12.66 2.09
C ASP A 211 13.15 13.44 1.96
N SER A 212 12.92 14.40 2.86
CA SER A 212 11.72 15.24 2.81
C SER A 212 11.61 16.04 1.50
N HIS A 213 12.72 16.61 1.03
CA HIS A 213 12.76 17.31 -0.24
C HIS A 213 12.52 16.39 -1.44
N ASP A 214 13.12 15.19 -1.43
CA ASP A 214 13.00 14.23 -2.51
C ASP A 214 11.59 13.64 -2.60
N ARG A 215 10.98 13.30 -1.46
CA ARG A 215 9.57 12.92 -1.39
C ARG A 215 8.65 14.03 -1.89
N SER A 216 8.88 15.27 -1.44
CA SER A 216 8.08 16.41 -1.88
C SER A 216 8.16 16.61 -3.39
N TYR A 217 9.36 16.49 -3.96
CA TYR A 217 9.56 16.55 -5.41
C TYR A 217 8.83 15.41 -6.13
N LYS A 218 9.07 14.15 -5.75
CA LYS A 218 8.47 12.97 -6.39
C LYS A 218 6.94 13.04 -6.36
N ILE A 219 6.33 13.40 -5.23
CA ILE A 219 4.88 13.57 -5.10
C ILE A 219 4.37 14.70 -6.00
N LYS A 220 5.02 15.87 -5.99
CA LYS A 220 4.59 17.00 -6.85
C LYS A 220 4.73 16.68 -8.33
N ASN A 221 5.78 15.97 -8.70
CA ASN A 221 6.02 15.57 -10.08
C ASN A 221 5.01 14.52 -10.55
N PHE A 222 4.76 13.49 -9.74
CA PHE A 222 3.69 12.51 -9.97
C PHE A 222 2.33 13.20 -10.17
N LEU A 223 1.99 14.19 -9.35
CA LEU A 223 0.74 14.95 -9.45
C LEU A 223 0.75 16.05 -10.53
N MET A 224 1.84 16.23 -11.31
CA MET A 224 2.01 17.30 -12.29
C MET A 224 1.84 18.73 -11.74
N ILE A 225 2.16 18.94 -10.46
CA ILE A 225 2.04 20.24 -9.76
C ILE A 225 3.41 20.83 -9.40
N LEU A 226 4.44 20.52 -10.20
CA LEU A 226 5.71 21.24 -10.12
C LEU A 226 5.47 22.75 -10.35
N PRO A 227 6.26 23.63 -9.72
CA PRO A 227 6.08 25.07 -9.84
C PRO A 227 6.44 25.57 -11.24
N THR A 228 5.44 25.57 -12.13
CA THR A 228 5.47 26.18 -13.46
C THR A 228 4.87 27.59 -13.42
N TYR A 229 5.22 28.45 -14.39
CA TYR A 229 4.66 29.79 -14.50
C TYR A 229 3.15 29.78 -14.71
N LYS A 230 2.61 28.82 -15.49
CA LYS A 230 1.16 28.62 -15.59
C LYS A 230 0.53 28.36 -14.22
N LEU A 231 1.05 27.39 -13.45
CA LEU A 231 0.50 27.06 -12.14
C LEU A 231 0.63 28.22 -11.14
N LEU A 232 1.74 28.95 -11.18
CA LEU A 232 1.95 30.12 -10.32
C LEU A 232 1.00 31.28 -10.70
N TYR A 233 0.78 31.50 -11.99
CA TYR A 233 -0.16 32.47 -12.52
C TYR A 233 -1.60 32.15 -12.13
N ASP A 234 -2.04 30.90 -12.32
CA ASP A 234 -3.38 30.42 -11.95
C ASP A 234 -3.65 30.54 -10.43
N ARG A 235 -2.59 30.49 -9.62
CA ARG A 235 -2.65 30.70 -8.16
C ARG A 235 -2.59 32.17 -7.74
N GLU A 236 -2.54 33.08 -8.70
CA GLU A 236 -2.39 34.52 -8.51
C GLU A 236 -1.17 34.85 -7.65
N THR A 237 -0.06 34.18 -7.92
CA THR A 237 1.19 34.39 -7.18
C THR A 237 1.68 35.82 -7.38
N ASN A 238 2.10 36.48 -6.30
CA ASN A 238 2.59 37.86 -6.37
C ASN A 238 3.76 38.00 -7.36
N LYS A 239 3.83 39.14 -8.05
CA LYS A 239 4.80 39.47 -9.12
C LYS A 239 4.76 38.60 -10.40
N ILE A 240 4.09 37.45 -10.42
CA ILE A 240 3.93 36.64 -11.63
C ILE A 240 2.79 37.21 -12.48
N LYS A 241 3.13 37.86 -13.60
CA LYS A 241 2.16 38.57 -14.46
C LYS A 241 1.64 37.74 -15.63
N THR A 242 2.37 36.74 -16.07
CA THR A 242 2.03 35.92 -17.24
C THR A 242 2.28 34.44 -16.95
N PRO A 243 1.57 33.53 -17.63
CA PRO A 243 1.82 32.09 -17.57
C PRO A 243 2.96 31.62 -18.50
N ILE A 244 3.57 32.54 -19.27
CA ILE A 244 4.58 32.26 -20.29
C ILE A 244 5.87 31.77 -19.63
N CYS A 245 6.57 30.83 -20.28
CA CYS A 245 7.86 30.36 -19.80
C CYS A 245 8.88 31.51 -19.81
N PRO A 246 9.52 31.82 -18.67
CA PRO A 246 10.51 32.89 -18.59
C PRO A 246 11.82 32.55 -19.33
N ARG A 247 12.03 31.28 -19.70
CA ARG A 247 13.27 30.85 -20.36
C ARG A 247 13.20 30.98 -21.87
N CYS A 248 12.13 30.46 -22.48
CA CYS A 248 11.97 30.49 -23.94
C CYS A 248 11.07 31.61 -24.44
N GLU A 249 10.19 32.15 -23.60
CA GLU A 249 9.25 33.23 -23.94
C GLU A 249 8.25 32.91 -25.07
N GLU A 250 8.21 31.68 -25.57
CA GLU A 250 7.40 31.27 -26.74
C GLU A 250 5.97 30.85 -26.39
N GLY A 251 5.71 30.38 -25.17
CA GLY A 251 4.40 29.83 -24.80
C GLY A 251 4.21 29.58 -23.31
N GLU A 252 3.01 29.13 -22.93
CA GLU A 252 2.67 28.83 -21.53
C GLU A 252 3.55 27.73 -20.95
N GLU A 253 4.13 27.97 -19.77
CA GLU A 253 4.92 26.96 -19.07
C GLU A 253 3.99 25.97 -18.36
N THR A 254 3.59 24.93 -19.07
CA THR A 254 2.89 23.77 -18.50
C THR A 254 3.87 22.76 -17.89
N TRP A 255 3.36 21.74 -17.19
CA TRP A 255 4.22 20.65 -16.71
C TRP A 255 4.92 19.92 -17.88
N ASP A 256 4.22 19.69 -18.99
CA ASP A 256 4.80 19.11 -20.21
C ASP A 256 5.94 19.98 -20.75
N HIS A 257 5.72 21.30 -20.79
CA HIS A 257 6.69 22.26 -21.32
C HIS A 257 8.02 22.24 -20.55
N ILE A 258 8.02 22.01 -19.23
CA ILE A 258 9.28 21.91 -18.45
C ILE A 258 10.24 20.91 -19.09
N TRP A 259 9.70 19.76 -19.52
CA TRP A 259 10.49 18.64 -20.00
C TRP A 259 10.83 18.74 -21.50
N THR A 260 10.06 19.51 -22.26
CA THR A 260 10.23 19.67 -23.71
C THR A 260 10.66 21.08 -24.13
N CYS A 261 10.99 21.95 -23.19
CA CYS A 261 11.45 23.32 -23.47
C CYS A 261 12.69 23.30 -24.37
N ASN A 262 12.69 24.11 -25.44
CA ASN A 262 13.80 24.22 -26.37
C ASN A 262 15.08 24.82 -25.75
N GLN A 263 14.96 25.50 -24.61
CA GLN A 263 16.09 26.03 -23.85
C GLN A 263 16.75 24.98 -22.93
N ASN A 264 16.25 23.74 -22.91
CA ASN A 264 16.89 22.65 -22.18
C ASN A 264 18.15 22.21 -22.93
N GLU A 265 19.25 22.00 -22.20
CA GLU A 265 20.52 21.54 -22.77
C GLU A 265 20.42 20.12 -23.37
N LEU A 266 19.56 19.30 -22.78
CA LEU A 266 19.33 17.92 -23.16
C LEU A 266 17.84 17.67 -23.26
N ASN A 267 17.43 16.88 -24.25
CA ASN A 267 16.09 16.32 -24.29
C ASN A 267 16.02 15.05 -23.41
N ILE A 268 14.81 14.55 -23.15
CA ILE A 268 14.58 13.37 -22.29
C ILE A 268 15.33 12.13 -22.79
N LYS A 269 15.34 11.92 -24.12
CA LYS A 269 16.00 10.77 -24.74
C LYS A 269 17.52 10.87 -24.55
N ASP A 270 18.10 12.04 -24.77
CA ASP A 270 19.53 12.27 -24.55
C ASP A 270 19.91 11.98 -23.09
N VAL A 271 19.07 12.36 -22.12
CA VAL A 271 19.33 12.08 -20.69
C VAL A 271 19.30 10.57 -20.42
N ILE A 272 18.36 9.83 -20.99
CA ILE A 272 18.28 8.37 -20.84
C ILE A 272 19.53 7.70 -21.44
N GLU A 273 19.89 8.05 -22.68
CA GLU A 273 21.06 7.51 -23.36
C GLU A 273 22.36 7.86 -22.62
N ASN A 274 22.52 9.12 -22.20
CA ASN A 274 23.67 9.55 -21.40
C ASN A 274 23.75 8.84 -20.06
N THR A 275 22.60 8.49 -19.44
CA THR A 275 22.58 7.69 -18.21
C THR A 275 23.17 6.30 -18.45
N ILE A 276 22.74 5.64 -19.52
CA ILE A 276 23.23 4.31 -19.90
C ILE A 276 24.73 4.35 -20.23
N ILE A 277 25.17 5.35 -21.01
CA ILE A 277 26.59 5.53 -21.36
C ILE A 277 27.44 5.78 -20.10
N LYS A 278 26.93 6.57 -19.13
CA LYS A 278 27.63 6.81 -17.85
C LYS A 278 27.77 5.51 -17.04
N ILE A 279 26.72 4.68 -17.03
CA ILE A 279 26.74 3.35 -16.41
C ILE A 279 27.84 2.52 -17.10
N GLU A 280 27.77 2.33 -18.42
CA GLU A 280 28.78 1.59 -19.21
C GLU A 280 30.23 2.00 -18.90
N LYS A 281 30.51 3.31 -18.96
CA LYS A 281 31.86 3.85 -18.70
C LYS A 281 32.36 3.51 -17.30
N LYS A 282 31.51 3.66 -16.26
CA LYS A 282 31.88 3.31 -14.88
C LYS A 282 32.33 1.85 -14.77
N TYR A 283 31.74 0.93 -15.54
CA TYR A 283 32.14 -0.48 -15.55
C TYR A 283 33.40 -0.74 -16.37
N THR A 284 33.54 -0.15 -17.58
CA THR A 284 34.75 -0.34 -18.41
C THR A 284 36.03 0.15 -17.71
N THR A 285 35.95 1.24 -16.96
CA THR A 285 37.10 1.80 -16.24
C THR A 285 37.49 1.00 -14.99
N LYS A 286 36.60 0.15 -14.44
CA LYS A 286 36.91 -0.74 -13.31
C LYS A 286 37.60 -2.04 -13.73
N SER A 287 37.21 -2.65 -14.86
CA SER A 287 37.91 -3.83 -15.41
C SER A 287 39.39 -3.59 -15.75
N GLN A 288 39.83 -2.33 -15.82
CA GLN A 288 41.22 -1.93 -16.03
C GLN A 288 42.00 -1.67 -14.71
N ARG A 289 41.32 -1.61 -13.56
CA ARG A 289 41.95 -1.36 -12.24
C ARG A 289 42.23 -2.63 -11.44
N ASP A 290 41.71 -3.78 -11.86
CA ASP A 290 41.89 -5.06 -11.17
C ASP A 290 43.31 -5.68 -11.31
N GLU A 291 44.28 -4.96 -11.91
CA GLU A 291 45.70 -5.38 -11.89
C GLU A 291 46.55 -4.66 -10.83
N THR A 292 46.07 -3.62 -10.17
CA THR A 292 46.84 -2.93 -9.12
C THR A 292 45.95 -2.29 -8.06
N GLU A 293 46.15 -2.74 -6.83
CA GLU A 293 45.79 -2.14 -5.52
C GLU A 293 44.59 -2.74 -4.77
N GLU A 294 44.94 -3.39 -3.65
CA GLU A 294 44.07 -3.69 -2.52
C GLU A 294 43.52 -2.39 -1.92
N ILE A 295 42.19 -2.23 -1.84
CA ILE A 295 41.57 -1.06 -1.20
C ILE A 295 40.73 -1.48 0.01
N ASN A 296 41.05 -0.79 1.11
CA ASN A 296 40.35 -0.75 2.39
C ASN A 296 38.83 -0.58 2.26
N SER A 297 38.11 -1.35 3.07
CA SER A 297 36.66 -1.43 3.14
C SER A 297 36.02 -0.21 3.80
N HIS A 298 35.45 0.67 2.98
CA HIS A 298 34.28 1.45 3.34
C HIS A 298 33.19 1.17 2.31
N GLN A 299 32.13 0.45 2.71
CA GLN A 299 30.97 0.17 1.86
C GLN A 299 30.32 1.48 1.42
N THR A 300 30.41 1.79 0.13
CA THR A 300 29.78 2.96 -0.49
C THR A 300 28.69 2.52 -1.47
N ASP A 301 27.76 3.42 -1.80
CA ASP A 301 26.68 3.19 -2.79
C ASP A 301 27.22 2.71 -4.17
N ASP A 302 28.51 2.95 -4.47
CA ASP A 302 29.19 2.49 -5.68
C ASP A 302 29.52 0.97 -5.65
N ASP A 303 29.62 0.33 -4.47
CA ASP A 303 29.82 -1.12 -4.33
C ASP A 303 28.51 -1.89 -4.56
N GLU A 304 27.39 -1.35 -4.07
CA GLU A 304 26.06 -1.93 -4.33
C GLU A 304 25.68 -1.82 -5.81
N LEU A 305 26.02 -0.69 -6.45
CA LEU A 305 25.89 -0.54 -7.89
C LEU A 305 26.73 -1.58 -8.65
N ALA A 306 27.99 -1.80 -8.23
CA ALA A 306 28.84 -2.81 -8.85
C ALA A 306 28.15 -4.18 -8.86
N ILE A 307 27.75 -4.66 -7.68
CA ILE A 307 27.06 -5.94 -7.50
C ILE A 307 25.83 -6.09 -8.39
N ILE A 308 25.02 -5.02 -8.54
CA ILE A 308 23.79 -5.08 -9.34
C ILE A 308 24.11 -5.27 -10.83
N PHE A 309 25.17 -4.65 -11.33
CA PHE A 309 25.52 -4.64 -12.76
C PHE A 309 26.69 -5.58 -13.11
N ASP A 310 27.17 -6.40 -12.17
CA ASP A 310 28.23 -7.40 -12.37
C ASP A 310 27.96 -8.33 -13.55
N ASN A 311 26.69 -8.59 -13.88
CA ASN A 311 26.31 -9.37 -15.06
C ASN A 311 26.27 -8.49 -16.33
N ILE A 312 27.45 -8.24 -16.90
CA ILE A 312 27.65 -7.41 -18.11
C ILE A 312 26.80 -7.89 -19.29
N GLU A 313 26.70 -9.20 -19.48
CA GLU A 313 25.90 -9.79 -20.57
C GLU A 313 24.42 -9.39 -20.43
N SER A 314 23.87 -9.52 -19.21
CA SER A 314 22.48 -9.12 -18.93
C SER A 314 22.29 -7.62 -19.10
N PHE A 315 23.23 -6.79 -18.65
CA PHE A 315 23.15 -5.35 -18.85
C PHE A 315 23.18 -4.95 -20.33
N ASN A 316 24.05 -5.56 -21.13
CA ASN A 316 24.17 -5.29 -22.56
C ASN A 316 22.91 -5.68 -23.35
N GLU A 317 22.22 -6.74 -22.96
CA GLU A 317 20.92 -7.11 -23.53
C GLU A 317 19.83 -6.10 -23.11
N ILE A 318 19.75 -5.79 -21.81
CA ILE A 318 18.70 -4.94 -21.25
C ILE A 318 18.79 -3.51 -21.78
N LYS A 319 19.99 -2.93 -21.93
CA LYS A 319 20.14 -1.50 -22.21
C LYS A 319 19.46 -1.07 -23.51
N VAL A 320 19.57 -1.87 -24.58
CA VAL A 320 18.97 -1.56 -25.88
C VAL A 320 17.46 -1.76 -25.82
N GLU A 321 17.01 -2.89 -25.27
CA GLU A 321 15.59 -3.17 -25.08
C GLU A 321 14.90 -2.11 -24.21
N PHE A 322 15.58 -1.62 -23.17
CA PHE A 322 15.08 -0.59 -22.26
C PHE A 322 14.84 0.74 -22.98
N VAL A 323 15.80 1.21 -23.77
CA VAL A 323 15.64 2.47 -24.54
C VAL A 323 14.50 2.33 -25.55
N LEU A 324 14.47 1.23 -26.30
CA LEU A 324 13.40 0.96 -27.26
C LEU A 324 12.02 0.87 -26.57
N PHE A 325 11.96 0.21 -25.41
CA PHE A 325 10.76 0.11 -24.61
C PHE A 325 10.24 1.49 -24.20
N LEU A 326 11.11 2.38 -23.72
CA LEU A 326 10.74 3.73 -23.30
C LEU A 326 10.35 4.65 -24.46
N ASP A 327 10.92 4.44 -25.65
CA ASP A 327 10.60 5.25 -26.83
C ASP A 327 9.28 4.84 -27.52
N ASN A 328 8.75 3.66 -27.20
CA ASN A 328 7.44 3.21 -27.66
C ASN A 328 6.29 4.07 -27.12
N LYS A 329 5.16 4.06 -27.84
CA LYS A 329 3.93 4.71 -27.39
C LYS A 329 3.41 4.06 -26.11
N SER A 330 2.98 4.90 -25.16
CA SER A 330 2.30 4.43 -23.95
C SER A 330 0.92 3.91 -24.30
N VAL A 331 0.55 2.77 -23.71
CA VAL A 331 -0.80 2.22 -23.81
C VAL A 331 -1.76 2.96 -22.87
N ILE A 332 -1.23 3.53 -21.78
CA ILE A 332 -2.03 4.21 -20.76
C ILE A 332 -2.17 5.70 -21.08
N LEU A 333 -1.07 6.39 -21.36
CA LEU A 333 -1.00 7.83 -21.61
C LEU A 333 -1.18 8.14 -23.11
N PRO A 334 -2.33 8.69 -23.54
CA PRO A 334 -2.58 8.95 -24.96
C PRO A 334 -1.59 9.95 -25.54
N ASN A 335 -1.09 9.70 -26.76
CA ASN A 335 -0.14 10.56 -27.48
C ASN A 335 1.20 10.79 -26.76
N LYS A 336 1.52 9.99 -25.74
CA LYS A 336 2.80 10.04 -25.03
C LYS A 336 3.58 8.76 -25.26
N LYS A 337 4.91 8.88 -25.21
CA LYS A 337 5.83 7.73 -25.15
C LYS A 337 5.97 7.21 -23.72
N ARG A 338 6.47 5.99 -23.53
CA ARG A 338 6.59 5.37 -22.20
C ARG A 338 7.58 6.07 -21.27
N TYR A 339 8.56 6.81 -21.78
CA TYR A 339 9.40 7.66 -20.92
C TYR A 339 8.59 8.72 -20.14
N TRP A 340 7.36 9.06 -20.55
CA TRP A 340 6.47 9.92 -19.76
C TRP A 340 5.93 9.22 -18.51
N GLU A 341 5.77 7.89 -18.55
CA GLU A 341 5.43 7.08 -17.37
C GLU A 341 6.60 7.13 -16.37
N LEU A 342 7.82 6.91 -16.86
CA LEU A 342 9.05 7.06 -16.10
C LEU A 342 9.15 8.47 -15.51
N LEU A 343 8.92 9.54 -16.30
CA LEU A 343 8.94 10.93 -15.81
C LEU A 343 7.96 11.18 -14.66
N ARG A 344 6.81 10.50 -14.61
CA ARG A 344 5.86 10.61 -13.47
C ARG A 344 6.22 9.73 -12.29
N GLY A 345 7.30 8.95 -12.38
CA GLY A 345 7.72 7.98 -11.35
C GLY A 345 6.87 6.72 -11.33
N ILE A 346 6.23 6.38 -12.46
CA ILE A 346 5.41 5.18 -12.62
C ILE A 346 6.23 4.06 -13.25
N TYR A 347 6.26 2.91 -12.57
CA TYR A 347 6.96 1.73 -13.01
C TYR A 347 6.04 0.84 -13.86
N ASN A 348 6.40 0.62 -15.12
CA ASN A 348 5.68 -0.29 -16.00
C ASN A 348 6.14 -1.72 -15.74
N LYS A 349 5.23 -2.62 -15.35
CA LYS A 349 5.56 -3.99 -14.96
C LYS A 349 6.17 -4.79 -16.11
N ASN A 350 5.91 -4.41 -17.36
CA ASN A 350 6.48 -5.04 -18.55
C ASN A 350 8.01 -4.84 -18.64
N LEU A 351 8.58 -3.87 -17.92
CA LEU A 351 10.03 -3.73 -17.75
C LEU A 351 10.64 -4.97 -17.08
N ASN A 352 9.89 -5.72 -16.26
CA ASN A 352 10.37 -6.95 -15.63
C ASN A 352 10.61 -8.09 -16.63
N ASN A 353 10.14 -7.97 -17.87
CA ASN A 353 10.29 -8.97 -18.92
C ASN A 353 11.56 -8.75 -19.77
N LEU A 354 12.27 -7.63 -19.57
CA LEU A 354 13.50 -7.34 -20.30
C LEU A 354 14.63 -8.31 -19.89
N GLY A 355 15.48 -8.69 -20.85
CA GLY A 355 16.61 -9.59 -20.59
C GLY A 355 16.21 -11.04 -20.27
N ASN A 356 15.14 -11.54 -20.90
CA ASN A 356 14.77 -12.96 -20.99
C ASN A 356 14.75 -13.75 -19.67
N ASN A 357 14.34 -13.15 -18.56
CA ASN A 357 14.29 -13.77 -17.22
C ASN A 357 15.65 -14.25 -16.67
N LYS A 358 16.79 -13.74 -17.17
CA LYS A 358 18.10 -14.02 -16.55
C LYS A 358 18.12 -13.53 -15.09
N LYS A 359 18.88 -14.24 -14.24
CA LYS A 359 19.03 -13.89 -12.82
C LYS A 359 19.67 -12.50 -12.71
N GLY A 360 18.97 -11.56 -12.08
CA GLY A 360 19.44 -10.18 -11.88
C GLY A 360 18.81 -9.15 -12.83
N SER A 361 18.18 -9.55 -13.94
CA SER A 361 17.64 -8.62 -14.95
C SER A 361 16.62 -7.63 -14.38
N LYS A 362 15.76 -8.08 -13.46
CA LYS A 362 14.77 -7.20 -12.79
C LYS A 362 15.42 -6.15 -11.90
N ALA A 363 16.48 -6.51 -11.19
CA ALA A 363 17.22 -5.59 -10.32
C ALA A 363 17.97 -4.54 -11.15
N ILE A 364 18.66 -4.98 -12.21
CA ILE A 364 19.32 -4.11 -13.18
C ILE A 364 18.32 -3.13 -13.79
N THR A 365 17.20 -3.64 -14.32
CA THR A 365 16.19 -2.82 -14.98
C THR A 365 15.58 -1.79 -14.02
N ARG A 366 15.26 -2.20 -12.80
CA ARG A 366 14.77 -1.28 -11.76
C ARG A 366 15.80 -0.21 -11.45
N LYS A 367 17.09 -0.56 -11.33
CA LYS A 367 18.14 0.40 -11.01
C LYS A 367 18.39 1.38 -12.16
N ILE A 368 18.40 0.93 -13.42
CA ILE A 368 18.47 1.82 -14.59
C ILE A 368 17.29 2.80 -14.58
N TRP A 369 16.07 2.30 -14.34
CA TRP A 369 14.87 3.12 -14.26
C TRP A 369 14.97 4.21 -13.17
N GLU A 370 15.43 3.86 -11.96
CA GLU A 370 15.65 4.82 -10.87
C GLU A 370 16.71 5.88 -11.25
N LEU A 371 17.84 5.44 -11.81
CA LEU A 371 18.92 6.34 -12.23
C LEU A 371 18.49 7.29 -13.35
N CYS A 372 17.73 6.82 -14.33
CA CYS A 372 17.17 7.67 -15.38
C CYS A 372 16.23 8.73 -14.80
N TYR A 373 15.36 8.37 -13.85
CA TYR A 373 14.49 9.34 -13.17
C TYR A 373 15.29 10.43 -12.46
N ASP A 374 16.29 10.04 -11.68
CA ASP A 374 17.11 10.98 -10.91
C ASP A 374 17.96 11.88 -11.83
N ASN A 375 18.47 11.34 -12.93
CA ASN A 375 19.18 12.12 -13.93
C ASN A 375 18.28 13.09 -14.69
N MET A 376 17.03 12.74 -15.00
CA MET A 376 16.08 13.71 -15.58
C MET A 376 15.78 14.85 -14.63
N LYS A 377 15.62 14.56 -13.32
CA LYS A 377 15.49 15.59 -12.29
C LYS A 377 16.73 16.49 -12.25
N LYS A 378 17.94 15.91 -12.30
CA LYS A 378 19.20 16.65 -12.21
C LYS A 378 19.47 17.50 -13.46
N GLU A 379 19.44 16.88 -14.63
CA GLU A 379 19.89 17.50 -15.88
C GLU A 379 18.84 18.45 -16.48
N ILE A 380 17.55 18.27 -16.17
CA ILE A 380 16.49 19.13 -16.70
C ILE A 380 15.89 19.98 -15.59
N TRP A 381 15.29 19.37 -14.56
CA TRP A 381 14.52 20.12 -13.57
C TRP A 381 15.37 21.05 -12.69
N HIS A 382 16.52 20.60 -12.20
CA HIS A 382 17.41 21.44 -11.38
C HIS A 382 18.01 22.59 -12.19
N LYS A 383 18.59 22.31 -13.36
CA LYS A 383 19.10 23.36 -14.26
C LYS A 383 18.04 24.38 -14.66
N ARG A 384 16.82 23.91 -14.99
CA ARG A 384 15.67 24.79 -15.25
C ARG A 384 15.39 25.70 -14.05
N THR A 385 15.39 25.14 -12.85
CA THR A 385 15.09 25.87 -11.62
C THR A 385 16.15 26.93 -11.33
N GLU A 386 17.42 26.59 -11.46
CA GLU A 386 18.56 27.52 -11.30
C GLU A 386 18.45 28.70 -12.27
N ARG A 387 18.28 28.42 -13.57
CA ARG A 387 18.15 29.47 -14.59
C ARG A 387 16.90 30.34 -14.41
N THR A 388 15.79 29.74 -13.97
CA THR A 388 14.57 30.51 -13.65
C THR A 388 14.80 31.46 -12.46
N ILE A 389 15.55 31.03 -11.45
CA ILE A 389 15.88 31.86 -10.29
C ILE A 389 16.78 33.04 -10.71
N GLU A 390 17.69 32.84 -11.66
CA GLU A 390 18.53 33.91 -12.21
C GLU A 390 17.71 34.97 -12.94
N ILE A 391 16.79 34.55 -13.81
CA ILE A 391 15.87 35.44 -14.52
C ILE A 391 14.99 36.21 -13.52
N GLU A 392 14.40 35.52 -12.56
CA GLU A 392 13.57 36.14 -11.51
C GLU A 392 14.35 37.16 -10.68
N LYS A 393 15.61 36.89 -10.34
CA LYS A 393 16.48 37.84 -9.62
C LYS A 393 16.75 39.09 -10.44
N ALA A 394 16.99 38.95 -11.75
CA ALA A 394 17.19 40.08 -12.65
C ALA A 394 15.93 40.97 -12.73
N GLU A 395 14.74 40.38 -12.61
CA GLU A 395 13.46 41.08 -12.54
C GLU A 395 13.08 41.58 -11.12
N GLY A 396 13.93 41.35 -10.12
CA GLY A 396 13.68 41.75 -8.73
C GLY A 396 12.57 40.93 -8.04
N ILE A 397 12.32 39.70 -8.49
CA ILE A 397 11.37 38.75 -7.88
C ILE A 397 12.11 37.89 -6.84
N THR A 398 11.65 37.92 -5.60
CA THR A 398 12.26 37.12 -4.51
C THR A 398 11.42 35.89 -4.17
N ARG A 399 12.03 34.92 -3.47
CA ARG A 399 11.30 33.75 -2.93
C ARG A 399 10.16 34.16 -1.97
N GLY A 400 10.34 35.26 -1.23
CA GLY A 400 9.33 35.80 -0.32
C GLY A 400 8.11 36.34 -1.06
N ASP A 401 8.31 36.90 -2.26
CA ASP A 401 7.21 37.36 -3.11
C ASP A 401 6.35 36.18 -3.56
N LYS A 402 6.96 35.09 -4.03
CA LYS A 402 6.24 33.90 -4.52
C LYS A 402 5.46 33.13 -3.45
N ARG A 403 5.63 33.46 -2.16
CA ARG A 403 4.83 32.90 -1.06
C ARG A 403 3.54 33.70 -0.80
N LYS A 404 3.39 34.88 -1.40
CA LYS A 404 2.23 35.76 -1.26
C LYS A 404 1.33 35.63 -2.49
N ARG A 405 0.02 35.81 -2.29
CA ARG A 405 -0.91 36.05 -3.39
C ARG A 405 -0.90 37.54 -3.77
N LYS A 406 -1.31 37.86 -4.99
CA LYS A 406 -1.60 39.23 -5.43
C LYS A 406 -2.62 39.84 -4.46
N ARG A 407 -2.41 41.10 -4.07
CA ARG A 407 -3.42 41.85 -3.30
C ARG A 407 -4.49 42.31 -4.27
N GLU A 408 -5.75 41.99 -3.99
CA GLU A 408 -6.88 42.53 -4.73
C GLU A 408 -7.03 44.03 -4.41
N ASP A 409 -6.84 44.89 -5.40
CA ASP A 409 -7.45 46.21 -5.36
C ASP A 409 -8.94 46.01 -5.64
N LYS A 410 -9.78 46.11 -4.60
CA LYS A 410 -11.23 46.05 -4.71
C LYS A 410 -11.74 47.18 -5.62
N LYS A 411 -11.86 46.92 -6.92
CA LYS A 411 -12.82 47.59 -7.79
C LYS A 411 -13.94 46.62 -8.09
N SER A 412 -15.09 46.94 -7.50
CA SER A 412 -16.38 46.28 -7.60
C SER A 412 -16.79 46.01 -9.04
N ILE A 413 -16.94 44.73 -9.40
CA ILE A 413 -17.70 44.32 -10.58
C ILE A 413 -18.96 43.62 -10.07
N GLU A 414 -20.11 44.28 -10.24
CA GLU A 414 -21.42 43.71 -9.96
C GLU A 414 -21.73 42.52 -10.88
N PRO A 415 -22.23 41.39 -10.36
CA PRO A 415 -22.56 40.24 -11.18
C PRO A 415 -23.93 40.43 -11.86
N LYS A 416 -23.93 40.53 -13.20
CA LYS A 416 -25.16 40.51 -14.02
C LYS A 416 -25.87 39.14 -13.92
N ASN A 417 -27.15 39.21 -13.59
CA ASN A 417 -28.08 38.09 -13.40
C ASN A 417 -28.53 37.50 -14.74
N ASN A 418 -28.15 36.25 -15.04
CA ASN A 418 -28.83 35.39 -16.02
C ASN A 418 -29.36 34.14 -15.32
N LYS A 419 -30.62 34.18 -14.86
CA LYS A 419 -31.22 33.17 -13.96
C LYS A 419 -31.85 31.94 -14.66
N LYS A 420 -32.17 31.98 -15.96
CA LYS A 420 -32.89 30.85 -16.61
C LYS A 420 -32.00 29.75 -17.25
N GLN A 421 -30.81 30.06 -17.76
CA GLN A 421 -29.83 29.04 -18.19
C GLN A 421 -29.01 28.44 -17.03
N LYS A 422 -29.04 29.06 -15.83
CA LYS A 422 -28.37 28.55 -14.63
C LYS A 422 -29.09 27.35 -14.01
N ASN A 423 -30.41 27.25 -14.10
CA ASN A 423 -31.14 26.16 -13.44
C ASN A 423 -30.96 24.80 -14.12
N ILE A 424 -30.97 24.71 -15.46
CA ILE A 424 -30.74 23.42 -16.15
C ILE A 424 -29.28 22.98 -16.01
N LYS A 425 -28.31 23.91 -16.16
CA LYS A 425 -26.88 23.64 -15.89
C LYS A 425 -26.59 23.30 -14.44
N ASN A 426 -27.35 23.83 -13.48
CA ASN A 426 -27.23 23.48 -12.07
C ASN A 426 -27.83 22.10 -11.80
N ILE A 427 -29.01 21.77 -12.34
CA ILE A 427 -29.64 20.46 -12.18
C ILE A 427 -28.78 19.35 -12.82
N GLU A 428 -28.26 19.55 -14.05
CA GLU A 428 -27.32 18.60 -14.67
C GLU A 428 -26.00 18.48 -13.90
N LYS A 429 -25.49 19.58 -13.31
CA LYS A 429 -24.32 19.53 -12.43
C LYS A 429 -24.60 18.80 -11.14
N THR A 430 -25.79 18.95 -10.55
CA THR A 430 -26.22 18.26 -9.33
C THR A 430 -26.39 16.77 -9.60
N ILE A 431 -27.07 16.38 -10.69
CA ILE A 431 -27.23 14.97 -11.09
C ILE A 431 -25.87 14.31 -11.38
N LYS A 432 -24.96 15.01 -12.10
CA LYS A 432 -23.59 14.52 -12.34
C LYS A 432 -22.76 14.47 -11.05
N GLN A 433 -22.97 15.40 -10.11
CA GLN A 433 -22.35 15.36 -8.79
C GLN A 433 -22.84 14.13 -8.01
N ASP A 434 -24.13 13.88 -7.98
CA ASP A 434 -24.76 12.76 -7.26
C ASP A 434 -24.34 11.40 -7.85
N GLN A 435 -24.35 11.23 -9.17
CA GLN A 435 -23.83 10.02 -9.81
C GLN A 435 -22.32 9.83 -9.54
N SER A 436 -21.52 10.90 -9.60
CA SER A 436 -20.09 10.80 -9.28
C SER A 436 -19.84 10.44 -7.81
N GLN A 437 -20.72 10.86 -6.90
CA GLN A 437 -20.67 10.50 -5.49
C GLN A 437 -21.07 9.05 -5.26
N ILE A 438 -22.12 8.56 -5.93
CA ILE A 438 -22.54 7.16 -5.87
C ILE A 438 -21.43 6.23 -6.38
N ILE A 439 -20.82 6.53 -7.53
CA ILE A 439 -19.71 5.76 -8.10
C ILE A 439 -18.50 5.74 -7.15
N LYS A 440 -18.25 6.86 -6.48
CA LYS A 440 -17.19 6.95 -5.47
C LYS A 440 -17.48 6.05 -4.28
N LEU A 441 -18.69 6.09 -3.74
CA LEU A 441 -19.11 5.27 -2.60
C LEU A 441 -18.97 3.77 -2.92
N VAL A 442 -19.49 3.32 -4.05
CA VAL A 442 -19.41 1.90 -4.48
C VAL A 442 -17.95 1.43 -4.60
N THR A 443 -17.08 2.27 -5.15
CA THR A 443 -15.66 1.94 -5.31
C THR A 443 -14.95 1.81 -3.96
N TYR A 444 -15.28 2.70 -3.02
CA TYR A 444 -14.74 2.67 -1.66
C TYR A 444 -15.21 1.43 -0.89
N GLU A 445 -16.52 1.16 -0.88
CA GLU A 445 -17.11 0.01 -0.18
C GLU A 445 -16.56 -1.32 -0.70
N ARG A 446 -16.42 -1.47 -2.02
CA ARG A 446 -15.84 -2.67 -2.62
C ARG A 446 -14.38 -2.90 -2.21
N SER A 447 -13.58 -1.82 -2.12
CA SER A 447 -12.19 -1.90 -1.66
C SER A 447 -12.10 -2.25 -0.18
N ILE A 448 -13.03 -1.74 0.65
CA ILE A 448 -13.10 -2.06 2.07
C ILE A 448 -13.46 -3.52 2.26
N GLY A 449 -14.58 -3.99 1.69
CA GLY A 449 -15.05 -5.36 1.86
C GLY A 449 -13.95 -6.38 1.57
N ARG A 450 -13.35 -6.29 0.38
CA ARG A 450 -12.21 -7.14 -0.03
C ARG A 450 -11.04 -7.13 0.95
N SER A 451 -10.73 -5.98 1.54
CA SER A 451 -9.59 -5.85 2.46
C SER A 451 -9.92 -6.37 3.86
N LEU A 452 -11.19 -6.24 4.28
CA LEU A 452 -11.70 -6.80 5.52
C LEU A 452 -11.79 -8.33 5.45
N ASP A 453 -12.33 -8.88 4.36
CA ASP A 453 -12.46 -10.34 4.16
C ASP A 453 -11.11 -11.05 4.22
N THR A 454 -10.06 -10.42 3.66
CA THR A 454 -8.72 -11.04 3.57
C THR A 454 -7.77 -10.65 4.71
N GLY A 455 -8.17 -9.70 5.57
CA GLY A 455 -7.29 -9.08 6.56
C GLY A 455 -6.04 -8.41 5.97
N LYS A 456 -6.01 -8.17 4.65
CA LYS A 456 -4.87 -7.67 3.88
C LYS A 456 -5.31 -6.47 3.04
N LYS A 457 -4.36 -5.59 2.74
CA LYS A 457 -4.61 -4.45 1.85
C LYS A 457 -5.01 -4.96 0.45
N ASP A 458 -6.03 -4.38 -0.16
CA ASP A 458 -6.39 -4.68 -1.54
C ASP A 458 -5.32 -4.11 -2.50
N GLU A 459 -4.45 -4.99 -3.00
CA GLU A 459 -3.40 -4.63 -3.97
C GLU A 459 -3.91 -4.56 -5.43
N ARG A 460 -5.17 -4.89 -5.69
CA ARG A 460 -5.74 -4.84 -7.05
C ARG A 460 -6.11 -3.41 -7.44
N TRP A 461 -5.23 -2.74 -8.18
CA TRP A 461 -5.50 -1.41 -8.71
C TRP A 461 -6.29 -1.50 -10.04
N ASN A 462 -5.89 -2.41 -10.91
CA ASN A 462 -6.44 -2.65 -12.25
C ASN A 462 -7.93 -3.05 -12.30
N THR A 463 -8.41 -3.79 -11.31
CA THR A 463 -9.82 -4.27 -11.29
C THR A 463 -10.82 -3.22 -10.82
N ILE A 464 -10.35 -2.04 -10.41
CA ILE A 464 -11.24 -0.96 -10.00
C ILE A 464 -11.61 -0.17 -11.25
N GLN A 465 -12.62 -0.66 -11.95
CA GLN A 465 -13.24 0.10 -13.03
C GLN A 465 -13.83 1.38 -12.44
N LYS A 466 -13.28 2.52 -12.86
CA LYS A 466 -13.97 3.79 -12.70
C LYS A 466 -15.20 3.70 -13.61
N LEU A 467 -16.38 3.56 -13.02
CA LEU A 467 -17.62 3.71 -13.77
C LEU A 467 -17.59 5.12 -14.37
N ILE A 468 -17.44 5.20 -15.68
CA ILE A 468 -17.57 6.47 -16.40
C ILE A 468 -19.08 6.69 -16.51
N PRO A 469 -19.61 7.88 -16.17
CA PRO A 469 -21.02 8.19 -16.41
C PRO A 469 -21.34 7.86 -17.87
N LEU A 470 -22.45 7.16 -18.11
CA LEU A 470 -22.86 6.61 -19.41
C LEU A 470 -23.10 7.67 -20.51
N ASP A 471 -22.88 8.95 -20.22
CA ASP A 471 -23.05 10.06 -21.17
C ASP A 471 -21.72 10.49 -21.81
N ARG A 472 -20.97 9.56 -22.40
CA ARG A 472 -19.88 9.89 -23.33
C ARG A 472 -20.11 9.27 -24.70
#